data_AF-A0A661D7N4-F1
#
_entry.id   AF-A0A661D7N4-F1
#
_cell.length_a   1.000
_cell.length_b   1.000
_cell.length_c   1.000
_cell.angle_alpha   90.00
_cell.angle_beta   90.00
_cell.angle_gamma   90.00
#
_symmetry.space_group_name_H-M   'P 1'
#
loop_
_entity.id
_entity.type
_entity.pdbx_description
1 polymer ?
#
loop_
_entity_poly.entity_id
_entity_poly.type
_entity_poly.pdbx_seq_one_letter_code
_entity_poly.pdbx_strand_id
1 'polypeptide(L)'
;MEYRHFFRVLGLSVLLHAAVNVGTMTDVQADEPIQSAPSPDAMPAPGETQTNPDATQTTPSVTPPPQVTPKVQRFFGEAVINILANPERVESFRVAYLKKSNTPLKKKVAGYPVLAQGPTLNDTQLKQFQSLVFSEKSYIFEADKRCMFFPDFGLRFVKGDKQVEILLSFYCDILLFAHEGKEKLEDCDPISKALGELRDALFPVKTTGAQF
;
A
#
# COMPACT_ATOMS: atom_id res chain seq x y z
N MET A 1 27.48 27.86 36.52
CA MET A 1 27.82 28.54 35.25
C MET A 1 26.56 28.56 34.40
N GLU A 2 25.83 29.68 34.47
CA GLU A 2 24.63 29.92 33.70
C GLU A 2 25.00 30.46 32.31
N TYR A 3 24.46 29.86 31.25
CA TYR A 3 24.48 30.43 29.91
C TYR A 3 23.05 30.77 29.49
N ARG A 4 22.68 32.04 29.70
CA ARG A 4 21.54 32.68 29.05
C ARG A 4 22.06 33.35 27.79
N HIS A 5 21.63 32.89 26.60
CA HIS A 5 21.63 33.76 25.43
C HIS A 5 20.32 33.63 24.65
N PHE A 6 19.54 34.70 24.82
CA PHE A 6 18.49 35.18 23.94
C PHE A 6 18.98 35.24 22.49
N PHE A 7 18.26 34.60 21.57
CA PHE A 7 18.15 35.09 20.20
C PHE A 7 16.66 35.15 19.82
N ARG A 8 16.09 36.35 19.97
CA ARG A 8 14.88 36.78 19.26
C ARG A 8 15.31 37.07 17.83
N VAL A 9 14.87 36.26 16.87
CA VAL A 9 14.86 36.66 15.45
C VAL A 9 13.44 37.09 15.12
N LEU A 10 13.26 38.40 15.08
CA LEU A 10 12.11 39.11 14.57
C LEU A 10 12.31 39.33 13.07
N GLY A 11 11.26 39.10 12.29
CA GLY A 11 11.06 39.70 10.98
C GLY A 11 11.61 38.90 9.80
N LEU A 12 10.72 38.45 8.91
CA LEU A 12 10.26 39.30 7.81
C LEU A 12 9.09 38.59 7.11
N SER A 13 7.88 39.15 7.25
CA SER A 13 6.76 38.79 6.38
C SER A 13 7.02 39.37 4.99
N VAL A 14 7.24 38.52 4.00
CA VAL A 14 7.18 38.91 2.60
C VAL A 14 5.81 38.51 2.05
N LEU A 15 4.90 39.48 2.06
CA LEU A 15 3.68 39.48 1.25
C LEU A 15 4.10 39.71 -0.20
N LEU A 16 4.14 38.64 -1.00
CA LEU A 16 4.29 38.77 -2.45
C LEU A 16 2.92 38.68 -3.14
N HIS A 17 2.74 39.63 -4.03
CA HIS A 17 1.52 40.03 -4.69
C HIS A 17 0.99 39.00 -5.69
N ALA A 18 -0.32 39.12 -5.91
CA ALA A 18 -1.13 38.47 -6.92
C ALA A 18 -0.54 38.50 -8.34
N ALA A 19 -0.76 37.41 -9.07
CA ALA A 19 -0.92 37.45 -10.51
C ALA A 19 -2.19 36.66 -10.86
N VAL A 20 -3.25 37.42 -11.11
CA VAL A 20 -4.48 36.98 -11.77
C VAL A 20 -4.10 36.56 -13.19
N ASN A 21 -4.33 35.29 -13.55
CA ASN A 21 -4.21 34.84 -14.92
C ASN A 21 -5.62 34.62 -15.49
N VAL A 22 -6.12 35.63 -16.19
CA VAL A 22 -7.32 35.56 -17.03
C VAL A 22 -6.85 35.05 -18.39
N GLY A 23 -7.07 33.77 -18.66
CA GLY A 23 -6.68 33.11 -19.90
C GLY A 23 -7.89 32.48 -20.59
N THR A 24 -8.55 33.31 -21.40
CA THR A 24 -9.27 32.98 -22.65
C THR A 24 -10.14 31.73 -22.71
N MET A 25 -11.45 31.99 -22.73
CA MET A 25 -12.47 31.19 -23.40
C MET A 25 -12.08 30.90 -24.86
N THR A 26 -12.14 29.63 -25.25
CA THR A 26 -12.38 29.23 -26.63
C THR A 26 -13.62 28.36 -26.65
N ASP A 27 -14.74 28.98 -27.02
CA ASP A 27 -15.89 28.32 -27.62
C ASP A 27 -15.43 27.61 -28.90
N VAL A 28 -15.58 26.29 -28.95
CA VAL A 28 -15.78 25.57 -30.21
C VAL A 28 -16.96 24.63 -30.02
N GLN A 29 -18.05 25.10 -30.60
CA GLN A 29 -19.31 24.44 -30.85
C GLN A 29 -19.15 23.40 -31.96
N ALA A 30 -19.67 22.20 -31.75
CA ALA A 30 -20.19 21.36 -32.84
C ALA A 30 -21.21 20.37 -32.26
N ASP A 31 -22.47 20.67 -32.55
CA ASP A 31 -23.63 19.81 -32.43
C ASP A 31 -23.40 18.46 -33.12
N GLU A 32 -23.65 17.36 -32.41
CA GLU A 32 -23.91 16.05 -33.04
C GLU A 32 -25.37 15.65 -32.75
N PRO A 33 -26.10 15.12 -33.75
CA PRO A 33 -27.55 15.02 -33.74
C PRO A 33 -28.08 13.88 -32.85
N ILE A 34 -29.13 14.23 -32.10
CA ILE A 34 -30.02 13.32 -31.39
C ILE A 34 -30.72 12.42 -32.42
N GLN A 35 -30.38 11.13 -32.44
CA GLN A 35 -31.25 10.09 -33.01
C GLN A 35 -32.15 9.55 -31.90
N SER A 36 -33.41 9.96 -31.95
CA SER A 36 -34.49 9.42 -31.13
C SER A 36 -35.25 8.32 -31.88
N ALA A 37 -35.56 7.28 -31.09
CA ALA A 37 -36.76 6.44 -31.15
C ALA A 37 -36.78 5.25 -32.13
N PRO A 38 -37.77 4.35 -32.02
CA PRO A 38 -38.01 3.45 -30.89
C PRO A 38 -38.24 2.01 -31.39
N SER A 39 -38.31 1.01 -30.49
CA SER A 39 -39.38 0.01 -30.56
C SER A 39 -39.54 -0.80 -29.27
N PRO A 40 -40.78 -1.00 -28.80
CA PRO A 40 -41.17 -1.91 -27.75
C PRO A 40 -41.41 -3.33 -28.31
N ASP A 41 -41.75 -4.26 -27.42
CA ASP A 41 -42.26 -5.62 -27.67
C ASP A 41 -41.23 -6.76 -27.75
N ALA A 42 -40.90 -7.31 -26.58
CA ALA A 42 -40.87 -8.76 -26.40
C ALA A 42 -41.30 -9.10 -24.96
N MET A 43 -42.49 -9.67 -24.85
CA MET A 43 -43.07 -10.21 -23.62
C MET A 43 -42.21 -11.36 -23.03
N PRO A 44 -42.35 -11.61 -21.71
CA PRO A 44 -41.58 -12.59 -20.97
C PRO A 44 -42.09 -14.02 -21.18
N ALA A 45 -41.16 -14.98 -21.29
CA ALA A 45 -41.46 -16.40 -21.16
C ALA A 45 -41.73 -16.76 -19.67
N PRO A 46 -42.73 -17.62 -19.37
CA PRO A 46 -42.97 -18.15 -18.04
C PRO A 46 -42.20 -19.47 -17.82
N GLY A 47 -41.51 -19.57 -16.68
CA GLY A 47 -40.76 -20.76 -16.25
C GLY A 47 -39.27 -20.43 -16.10
N GLU A 48 -38.57 -20.69 -15.01
CA GLU A 48 -38.76 -21.72 -14.00
C GLU A 48 -38.41 -21.16 -12.61
N THR A 49 -39.20 -21.55 -11.62
CA THR A 49 -38.90 -21.36 -10.20
C THR A 49 -37.65 -22.17 -9.85
N GLN A 50 -36.47 -21.55 -9.90
CA GLN A 50 -35.29 -22.07 -9.22
C GLN A 50 -35.35 -21.64 -7.75
N THR A 51 -36.00 -22.48 -6.94
CA THR A 51 -35.75 -22.52 -5.49
C THR A 51 -34.29 -22.90 -5.29
N ASN A 52 -33.42 -21.91 -5.12
CA ASN A 52 -32.07 -22.14 -4.61
C ASN A 52 -32.20 -22.72 -3.19
N PRO A 53 -31.78 -23.96 -2.94
CA PRO A 53 -31.72 -24.46 -1.58
C PRO A 53 -30.55 -23.76 -0.89
N ASP A 54 -30.90 -23.10 0.20
CA ASP A 54 -30.04 -23.00 1.37
C ASP A 54 -28.64 -22.41 1.09
N ALA A 55 -28.62 -21.10 0.85
CA ALA A 55 -27.44 -20.30 1.08
C ALA A 55 -27.12 -20.40 2.58
N THR A 56 -26.36 -21.41 2.97
CA THR A 56 -25.69 -21.48 4.26
C THR A 56 -24.78 -20.27 4.32
N GLN A 57 -25.30 -19.18 4.91
CA GLN A 57 -24.53 -18.04 5.36
C GLN A 57 -23.49 -18.61 6.32
N THR A 58 -22.32 -18.89 5.76
CA THR A 58 -21.11 -19.14 6.52
C THR A 58 -20.83 -17.84 7.24
N THR A 59 -21.27 -17.79 8.49
CA THR A 59 -20.86 -16.79 9.46
C THR A 59 -19.34 -16.66 9.33
N PRO A 60 -18.81 -15.44 9.06
CA PRO A 60 -17.38 -15.25 8.92
C PRO A 60 -16.72 -15.75 10.20
N SER A 61 -15.95 -16.82 10.06
CA SER A 61 -15.23 -17.44 11.17
C SER A 61 -14.28 -16.38 11.71
N VAL A 62 -14.63 -15.83 12.87
CA VAL A 62 -13.86 -14.79 13.57
C VAL A 62 -12.57 -15.44 14.03
N THR A 63 -11.57 -15.43 13.15
CA THR A 63 -10.21 -15.85 13.50
C THR A 63 -9.74 -14.90 14.61
N PRO A 64 -9.28 -15.42 15.77
CA PRO A 64 -8.81 -14.57 16.84
C PRO A 64 -7.70 -13.65 16.30
N PRO A 65 -7.72 -12.36 16.64
CA PRO A 65 -6.76 -11.41 16.11
C PRO A 65 -5.33 -11.86 16.43
N PRO A 66 -4.37 -11.65 15.52
CA PRO A 66 -2.99 -12.01 15.74
C PRO A 66 -2.48 -11.37 17.03
N GLN A 67 -1.78 -12.16 17.85
CA GLN A 67 -1.22 -11.70 19.12
C GLN A 67 -0.06 -10.74 18.84
N VAL A 68 -0.27 -9.44 19.09
CA VAL A 68 0.76 -8.41 18.93
C VAL A 68 1.47 -8.20 20.26
N THR A 69 2.80 -8.29 20.29
CA THR A 69 3.55 -8.05 21.54
C THR A 69 3.55 -6.56 21.90
N PRO A 70 3.75 -6.19 23.18
CA PRO A 70 3.78 -4.79 23.59
C PRO A 70 4.83 -3.93 22.87
N LYS A 71 6.00 -4.49 22.53
CA LYS A 71 7.07 -3.75 21.82
C LYS A 71 6.63 -3.44 20.39
N VAL A 72 6.08 -4.42 19.68
CA VAL A 72 5.49 -4.25 18.34
C VAL A 72 4.29 -3.29 18.38
N GLN A 73 3.46 -3.37 19.43
CA GLN A 73 2.34 -2.45 19.61
C GLN A 73 2.77 -0.99 19.74
N ARG A 74 3.82 -0.72 20.52
CA ARG A 74 4.41 0.63 20.64
C ARG A 74 5.01 1.09 19.32
N PHE A 75 5.69 0.18 18.61
CA PHE A 75 6.30 0.50 17.32
C PHE A 75 5.25 0.91 16.28
N PHE A 76 4.19 0.12 16.10
CA PHE A 76 3.17 0.43 15.09
C PHE A 76 2.17 1.49 15.52
N GLY A 77 1.66 1.39 16.74
CA GLY A 77 0.46 2.08 17.19
C GLY A 77 -0.82 1.39 16.72
N GLU A 78 -1.93 1.71 17.39
CA GLU A 78 -3.22 1.02 17.22
C GLU A 78 -3.81 1.16 15.81
N ALA A 79 -3.72 2.36 15.21
CA ALA A 79 -4.27 2.61 13.88
C ALA A 79 -3.62 1.73 12.81
N VAL A 80 -2.30 1.61 12.83
CA VAL A 80 -1.54 0.77 11.90
C VAL A 80 -1.89 -0.71 12.12
N ILE A 81 -1.91 -1.17 13.38
CA ILE A 81 -2.26 -2.56 13.70
C ILE A 81 -3.67 -2.91 13.21
N ASN A 82 -4.64 -2.03 13.38
CA ASN A 82 -6.03 -2.27 12.96
C ASN A 82 -6.12 -2.49 11.43
N ILE A 83 -5.37 -1.71 10.65
CA ILE A 83 -5.32 -1.84 9.18
C ILE A 83 -4.57 -3.12 8.79
N LEU A 84 -3.41 -3.38 9.40
CA LEU A 84 -2.59 -4.55 9.06
C LEU A 84 -3.24 -5.88 9.47
N ALA A 85 -3.97 -5.92 10.59
CA ALA A 85 -4.59 -7.13 11.11
C ALA A 85 -5.85 -7.53 10.34
N ASN A 86 -6.61 -6.55 9.84
CA ASN A 86 -7.88 -6.79 9.16
C ASN A 86 -8.02 -5.88 7.93
N PRO A 87 -7.17 -6.05 6.90
CA PRO A 87 -7.30 -5.32 5.64
C PRO A 87 -8.46 -5.88 4.82
N GLU A 88 -9.07 -5.03 3.99
CA GLU A 88 -10.02 -5.46 2.95
C GLU A 88 -9.29 -6.08 1.76
N ARG A 89 -8.08 -5.60 1.45
CA ARG A 89 -7.19 -6.17 0.44
C ARG A 89 -5.74 -5.77 0.70
N VAL A 90 -4.82 -6.55 0.15
CA VAL A 90 -3.39 -6.25 0.16
C VAL A 90 -2.80 -6.33 -1.24
N GLU A 91 -2.46 -5.18 -1.80
CA GLU A 91 -1.85 -5.06 -3.13
C GLU A 91 -0.34 -5.28 -3.03
N SER A 92 0.27 -5.99 -3.98
CA SER A 92 1.72 -6.23 -4.01
C SER A 92 2.41 -5.56 -5.20
N PHE A 93 3.66 -5.15 -5.02
CA PHE A 93 4.40 -4.35 -5.99
C PHE A 93 5.89 -4.69 -6.04
N ARG A 94 6.47 -4.60 -7.24
CA ARG A 94 7.89 -4.29 -7.41
C ARG A 94 8.03 -2.77 -7.49
N VAL A 95 8.96 -2.22 -6.73
CA VAL A 95 9.21 -0.77 -6.68
C VAL A 95 10.62 -0.44 -7.14
N ALA A 96 10.82 0.77 -7.65
CA ALA A 96 12.13 1.29 -7.95
C ALA A 96 12.86 1.63 -6.65
N TYR A 97 14.18 1.43 -6.61
CA TYR A 97 14.99 1.70 -5.42
C TYR A 97 15.19 3.20 -5.12
N LEU A 98 14.88 4.11 -6.08
CA LEU A 98 14.92 5.57 -5.89
C LEU A 98 13.54 6.20 -6.02
N LYS A 99 13.22 7.16 -5.14
CA LYS A 99 11.96 7.94 -5.16
C LYS A 99 11.78 8.80 -6.43
N LYS A 100 12.87 9.13 -7.14
CA LYS A 100 12.88 10.02 -8.32
C LYS A 100 12.89 9.30 -9.68
N SER A 101 12.64 7.99 -9.73
CA SER A 101 12.62 7.26 -10.99
C SER A 101 11.36 7.54 -11.82
N ASN A 102 11.53 7.73 -13.13
CA ASN A 102 10.41 7.77 -14.07
C ASN A 102 9.98 6.33 -14.37
N THR A 103 8.76 5.96 -14.01
CA THR A 103 8.20 4.63 -14.33
C THR A 103 6.93 4.74 -15.16
N PRO A 104 6.63 3.75 -16.02
CA PRO A 104 5.46 3.80 -16.91
C PRO A 104 4.12 3.85 -16.16
N LEU A 105 4.03 3.20 -15.00
CA LEU A 105 2.77 3.03 -14.27
C LEU A 105 2.27 4.31 -13.59
N LYS A 106 3.09 5.36 -13.48
CA LYS A 106 2.79 6.62 -12.74
C LYS A 106 2.19 6.40 -11.32
N LYS A 107 2.32 5.20 -10.77
CA LYS A 107 1.86 4.79 -9.44
C LYS A 107 3.05 4.81 -8.48
N LYS A 108 2.80 5.12 -7.22
CA LYS A 108 3.80 5.11 -6.15
C LYS A 108 3.29 4.33 -4.94
N VAL A 109 4.20 3.78 -4.15
CA VAL A 109 3.97 3.18 -2.83
C VAL A 109 5.00 3.76 -1.88
N ALA A 110 4.57 4.40 -0.80
CA ALA A 110 5.41 5.17 0.13
C ALA A 110 6.38 6.14 -0.59
N GLY A 111 5.91 6.76 -1.69
CA GLY A 111 6.69 7.68 -2.51
C GLY A 111 7.66 7.02 -3.50
N TYR A 112 7.81 5.70 -3.49
CA TYR A 112 8.65 4.97 -4.45
C TYR A 112 7.85 4.58 -5.70
N PRO A 113 8.37 4.86 -6.91
CA PRO A 113 7.72 4.49 -8.16
C PRO A 113 7.49 2.98 -8.30
N VAL A 114 6.29 2.58 -8.71
CA VAL A 114 5.97 1.18 -9.00
C VAL A 114 6.54 0.78 -10.36
N LEU A 115 7.28 -0.32 -10.38
CA LEU A 115 7.82 -0.97 -11.59
C LEU A 115 6.84 -2.01 -12.14
N ALA A 116 6.26 -2.81 -11.26
CA ALA A 116 5.26 -3.82 -11.61
C ALA A 116 4.25 -3.99 -10.47
N GLN A 117 3.01 -4.27 -10.81
CA GLN A 117 1.97 -4.68 -9.87
C GLN A 117 1.84 -6.20 -9.91
N GLY A 118 1.84 -6.83 -8.74
CA GLY A 118 1.65 -8.26 -8.56
C GLY A 118 0.21 -8.62 -8.19
N PRO A 119 -0.06 -9.90 -7.90
CA PRO A 119 -1.36 -10.32 -7.41
C PRO A 119 -1.63 -9.78 -6.00
N THR A 120 -2.91 -9.66 -5.65
CA THR A 120 -3.33 -9.42 -4.26
C THR A 120 -2.94 -10.63 -3.41
N LEU A 121 -2.51 -10.42 -2.16
CA LEU A 121 -2.23 -11.53 -1.25
C LEU A 121 -3.53 -12.29 -0.96
N ASN A 122 -3.47 -13.62 -1.01
CA ASN A 122 -4.54 -14.47 -0.51
C ASN A 122 -4.47 -14.60 1.03
N ASP A 123 -5.50 -15.20 1.64
CA ASP A 123 -5.60 -15.35 3.09
C ASP A 123 -4.41 -16.08 3.72
N THR A 124 -3.87 -17.11 3.04
CA THR A 124 -2.72 -17.87 3.53
C THR A 124 -1.46 -16.99 3.56
N GLN A 125 -1.20 -16.27 2.47
CA GLN A 125 -0.07 -15.33 2.37
C GLN A 125 -0.21 -14.16 3.35
N LEU A 126 -1.42 -13.64 3.52
CA LEU A 126 -1.73 -12.59 4.48
C LEU A 126 -1.44 -13.05 5.92
N LYS A 127 -1.96 -14.22 6.31
CA LYS A 127 -1.71 -14.80 7.64
C LYS A 127 -0.23 -15.08 7.87
N GLN A 128 0.46 -15.61 6.87
CA GLN A 128 1.91 -15.82 6.93
C GLN A 128 2.62 -14.48 7.17
N PHE A 129 2.34 -13.46 6.37
CA PHE A 129 2.94 -12.13 6.53
C PHE A 129 2.65 -11.54 7.92
N GLN A 130 1.38 -11.54 8.36
CA GLN A 130 0.97 -11.04 9.67
C GLN A 130 1.67 -11.76 10.81
N SER A 131 1.85 -13.08 10.72
CA SER A 131 2.57 -13.86 11.75
C SER A 131 4.04 -13.45 11.88
N LEU A 132 4.66 -13.00 10.78
CA LEU A 132 5.99 -12.44 10.79
C LEU A 132 5.95 -11.03 11.40
N VAL A 133 5.19 -10.09 10.83
CA VAL A 133 5.28 -8.68 11.26
C VAL A 133 4.71 -8.39 12.64
N PHE A 134 3.83 -9.23 13.20
CA PHE A 134 3.33 -9.03 14.57
C PHE A 134 4.18 -9.69 15.65
N SER A 135 5.21 -10.44 15.27
CA SER A 135 6.16 -11.05 16.19
C SER A 135 7.30 -10.10 16.54
N GLU A 136 7.60 -9.95 17.83
CA GLU A 136 8.77 -9.19 18.28
C GLU A 136 10.09 -9.78 17.78
N LYS A 137 10.12 -11.11 17.58
CA LYS A 137 11.31 -11.82 17.09
C LYS A 137 11.68 -11.47 15.66
N SER A 138 10.83 -10.71 14.98
CA SER A 138 11.05 -10.26 13.62
C SER A 138 11.90 -9.01 13.53
N TYR A 139 12.22 -8.37 14.65
CA TYR A 139 12.83 -7.05 14.69
C TYR A 139 14.07 -6.98 15.57
N ILE A 140 14.98 -6.08 15.22
CA ILE A 140 16.16 -5.72 16.02
C ILE A 140 16.09 -4.25 16.45
N PHE A 141 15.12 -3.93 17.31
CA PHE A 141 14.81 -2.56 17.78
C PHE A 141 15.95 -1.76 18.43
N GLU A 142 17.04 -2.41 18.84
CA GLU A 142 18.13 -1.79 19.61
C GLU A 142 19.40 -1.60 18.79
N ALA A 143 19.34 -1.84 17.48
CA ALA A 143 20.49 -1.72 16.58
C ALA A 143 20.23 -0.68 15.49
N ASP A 144 21.08 0.36 15.44
CA ASP A 144 21.08 1.33 14.35
C ASP A 144 21.92 0.81 13.18
N LYS A 145 21.29 0.16 12.21
CA LYS A 145 21.96 -0.28 10.99
C LYS A 145 22.25 0.92 10.08
N ARG A 146 23.53 1.20 9.82
CA ARG A 146 23.93 2.22 8.84
C ARG A 146 23.84 1.68 7.41
N CYS A 147 22.61 1.53 6.92
CA CYS A 147 22.37 1.16 5.52
C CYS A 147 21.52 2.20 4.79
N MET A 148 21.84 2.42 3.51
CA MET A 148 20.97 3.14 2.60
C MET A 148 19.79 2.26 2.19
N PHE A 149 18.58 2.70 2.52
CA PHE A 149 17.35 1.96 2.24
C PHE A 149 17.03 1.93 0.73
N PHE A 150 17.12 0.75 0.12
CA PHE A 150 16.87 0.52 -1.31
C PHE A 150 15.78 -0.53 -1.49
N PRO A 151 14.50 -0.12 -1.45
CA PRO A 151 13.41 -1.06 -1.55
C PRO A 151 13.28 -1.61 -2.97
N ASP A 152 12.86 -2.87 -3.06
CA ASP A 152 12.56 -3.54 -4.34
C ASP A 152 11.19 -4.25 -4.34
N PHE A 153 10.57 -4.37 -3.16
CA PHE A 153 9.28 -4.98 -2.91
C PHE A 153 8.41 -4.08 -2.02
N GLY A 154 7.12 -4.03 -2.32
CA GLY A 154 6.15 -3.23 -1.57
C GLY A 154 4.80 -3.90 -1.43
N LEU A 155 4.12 -3.61 -0.33
CA LEU A 155 2.75 -4.02 -0.03
C LEU A 155 1.92 -2.79 0.34
N ARG A 156 0.65 -2.78 -0.07
CA ARG A 156 -0.33 -1.77 0.36
C ARG A 156 -1.53 -2.47 0.97
N PHE A 157 -1.72 -2.27 2.26
CA PHE A 157 -2.87 -2.73 3.03
C PHE A 157 -3.94 -1.64 2.96
N VAL A 158 -5.14 -1.99 2.53
CA VAL A 158 -6.26 -1.04 2.39
C VAL A 158 -7.40 -1.46 3.32
N LYS A 159 -7.97 -0.50 4.04
CA LYS A 159 -9.15 -0.68 4.89
C LYS A 159 -10.00 0.59 4.84
N GLY A 160 -11.11 0.55 4.11
CA GLY A 160 -11.91 1.72 3.78
C GLY A 160 -11.09 2.77 3.03
N ASP A 161 -11.10 3.99 3.53
CA ASP A 161 -10.32 5.14 3.03
C ASP A 161 -8.88 5.17 3.56
N LYS A 162 -8.50 4.24 4.43
CA LYS A 162 -7.19 4.20 5.07
C LYS A 162 -6.28 3.19 4.39
N GLN A 163 -4.98 3.47 4.45
CA GLN A 163 -3.96 2.55 3.99
C GLN A 163 -2.70 2.58 4.85
N VAL A 164 -2.02 1.44 4.90
CA VAL A 164 -0.64 1.30 5.37
C VAL A 164 0.17 0.73 4.22
N GLU A 165 1.27 1.40 3.90
CA GLU A 165 2.19 0.96 2.87
C GLU A 165 3.46 0.44 3.53
N ILE A 166 3.93 -0.72 3.09
CA ILE A 166 5.12 -1.37 3.60
C ILE A 166 6.08 -1.55 2.44
N LEU A 167 7.31 -1.11 2.59
CA LEU A 167 8.39 -1.39 1.66
C LEU A 167 9.45 -2.25 2.32
N LEU A 168 10.06 -3.13 1.55
CA LEU A 168 11.10 -4.04 2.00
C LEU A 168 12.35 -3.86 1.14
N SER A 169 13.48 -3.74 1.81
CA SER A 169 14.80 -3.66 1.19
C SER A 169 15.58 -4.92 1.54
N PHE A 170 15.55 -5.95 0.68
CA PHE A 170 16.33 -7.18 0.89
C PHE A 170 17.85 -6.97 0.83
N TYR A 171 18.31 -5.82 0.35
CA TYR A 171 19.73 -5.47 0.41
C TYR A 171 20.23 -5.31 1.85
N CYS A 172 19.35 -4.87 2.75
CA CYS A 172 19.71 -4.56 4.14
C CYS A 172 18.72 -5.09 5.16
N ASP A 173 17.76 -5.90 4.72
CA ASP A 173 16.75 -6.52 5.56
C ASP A 173 16.03 -5.50 6.44
N ILE A 174 15.59 -4.39 5.85
CA ILE A 174 14.85 -3.33 6.56
C ILE A 174 13.44 -3.26 6.00
N LEU A 175 12.46 -3.10 6.89
CA LEU A 175 11.08 -2.73 6.58
C LEU A 175 10.87 -1.23 6.79
N LEU A 176 10.23 -0.57 5.84
CA LEU A 176 9.69 0.78 5.99
C LEU A 176 8.17 0.70 6.04
N PHE A 177 7.58 1.25 7.10
CA PHE A 177 6.14 1.39 7.27
C PHE A 177 5.75 2.84 7.07
N ALA A 178 4.84 3.10 6.13
CA ALA A 178 4.31 4.41 5.82
C ALA A 178 2.81 4.48 6.10
N HIS A 179 2.39 5.45 6.91
CA HIS A 179 1.00 5.71 7.24
C HIS A 179 0.80 7.21 7.51
N GLU A 180 -0.18 7.83 6.85
CA GLU A 180 -0.51 9.26 7.02
C GLU A 180 0.71 10.19 6.90
N GLY A 181 1.59 9.93 5.94
CA GLY A 181 2.80 10.73 5.68
C GLY A 181 3.94 10.52 6.68
N LYS A 182 3.78 9.63 7.67
CA LYS A 182 4.84 9.24 8.61
C LYS A 182 5.49 7.94 8.15
N GLU A 183 6.81 7.90 8.18
CA GLU A 183 7.63 6.72 7.87
C GLU A 183 8.29 6.21 9.16
N LYS A 184 8.31 4.89 9.36
CA LYS A 184 9.08 4.20 10.41
C LYS A 184 9.88 3.09 9.75
N LEU A 185 11.18 3.02 10.06
CA LEU A 185 12.05 1.94 9.59
C LEU A 185 12.41 1.03 10.76
N GLU A 186 12.53 -0.26 10.49
CA GLU A 186 13.07 -1.21 11.46
C GLU A 186 13.80 -2.35 10.75
N ASP A 187 14.85 -2.84 11.38
CA ASP A 187 15.60 -4.03 10.96
C ASP A 187 14.71 -5.27 11.10
N CYS A 188 14.73 -6.11 10.07
CA CYS A 188 14.00 -7.37 10.00
C CYS A 188 14.85 -8.56 9.54
N ASP A 189 16.17 -8.54 9.81
CA ASP A 189 17.11 -9.63 9.51
C ASP A 189 16.54 -11.03 9.84
N PRO A 190 15.90 -11.25 11.02
CA PRO A 190 15.42 -12.58 11.40
C PRO A 190 14.35 -13.18 10.47
N ILE A 191 13.62 -12.35 9.73
CA ILE A 191 12.52 -12.79 8.85
C ILE A 191 12.77 -12.51 7.37
N SER A 192 13.93 -11.97 6.99
CA SER A 192 14.25 -11.61 5.61
C SER A 192 14.04 -12.77 4.64
N LYS A 193 14.51 -13.97 4.97
CA LYS A 193 14.33 -15.18 4.14
C LYS A 193 12.84 -15.48 3.87
N ALA A 194 12.01 -15.46 4.91
CA ALA A 194 10.58 -15.77 4.79
C ALA A 194 9.84 -14.71 3.98
N LEU A 195 10.23 -13.44 4.09
CA LEU A 195 9.71 -12.36 3.26
C LEU A 195 10.17 -12.50 1.79
N GLY A 196 11.38 -12.99 1.56
CA GLY A 196 11.92 -13.28 0.22
C GLY A 196 11.13 -14.37 -0.48
N GLU A 197 10.83 -15.45 0.24
CA GLU A 197 9.95 -16.54 -0.24
C GLU A 197 8.56 -16.01 -0.61
N LEU A 198 7.98 -15.14 0.21
CA LEU A 198 6.70 -14.48 -0.10
C LEU A 198 6.80 -13.62 -1.38
N ARG A 199 7.86 -12.81 -1.51
CA ARG A 199 8.10 -12.01 -2.72
C ARG A 199 8.17 -12.91 -3.95
N ASP A 200 8.94 -13.99 -3.89
CA ASP A 200 9.18 -14.87 -5.04
C ASP A 200 7.92 -15.64 -5.43
N ALA A 201 7.07 -15.99 -4.47
CA ALA A 201 5.74 -16.55 -4.75
C ALA A 201 4.81 -15.55 -5.47
N LEU A 202 4.91 -14.25 -5.15
CA LEU A 202 4.10 -13.20 -5.78
C LEU A 202 4.67 -12.74 -7.14
N PHE A 203 5.98 -12.85 -7.32
CA PHE A 203 6.71 -12.41 -8.51
C PHE A 203 7.71 -13.47 -8.97
N PRO A 204 7.23 -14.62 -9.50
CA PRO A 204 8.11 -15.70 -9.92
C PRO A 204 9.06 -15.21 -11.01
N VAL A 205 10.35 -15.50 -10.84
CA VAL A 205 11.33 -15.28 -11.89
C VAL A 205 10.95 -16.22 -13.04
N LYS A 206 10.63 -15.65 -14.20
CA LYS A 206 10.50 -16.46 -15.41
C LYS A 206 11.90 -16.98 -15.73
N THR A 207 12.18 -18.22 -15.37
CA THR A 207 13.35 -18.92 -15.89
C THR A 207 13.10 -19.11 -17.37
N THR A 208 13.52 -18.14 -18.20
CA THR A 208 13.60 -18.35 -19.63
C THR A 208 14.58 -19.48 -19.80
N GLY A 209 14.08 -20.68 -20.10
CA GLY A 209 14.90 -21.85 -20.30
C GLY A 209 15.92 -21.53 -21.38
N ALA A 210 17.17 -21.35 -20.97
CA ALA A 210 18.29 -21.41 -21.88
C ALA A 210 18.32 -22.86 -22.37
N GLN A 211 17.67 -23.11 -23.50
CA GLN A 211 18.02 -24.25 -24.33
C GLN A 211 19.41 -23.94 -24.87
N PHE A 212 20.43 -24.49 -24.21
CA PHE A 212 21.77 -24.62 -24.75
C PHE A 212 21.82 -25.84 -25.66
#